data_AF-A0A959NJ87-F1
#
_entry.id   AF-A0A959NJ87-F1
#
_cell.length_a   1.000
_cell.length_b   1.000
_cell.length_c   1.000
_cell.angle_alpha   90.00
_cell.angle_beta   90.00
_cell.angle_gamma   90.00
#
_symmetry.space_group_name_H-M   'P 1'
#
loop_
_entity.id
_entity.type
_entity.pdbx_description
1 polymer ?
#
loop_
_entity_poly.entity_id
_entity_poly.type
_entity_poly.pdbx_seq_one_letter_code
_entity_poly.pdbx_strand_id
1 'polypeptide(L)'
;YSSARFKFIYFKNENGKQVRYEKEVPRTYVLENNVYVPYYPVPSYLQRINVEMIAFDRAMAEISEGDPDKKNYTILTFILEILVYDKNLTAYYASRSELGESFAITTNESDYTNISGGRGIFGSFIKQRFAVRFTHEYIKSFGYEPGLTSSINE
;
A
#
# COMPACT_ATOMS: atom_id res chain seq x y z
N TYR A 1 -6.85 12.64 -10.72
CA TYR A 1 -6.75 11.80 -9.52
C TYR A 1 -5.36 11.18 -9.42
N SER A 2 -4.87 10.96 -8.21
CA SER A 2 -3.70 10.14 -7.94
C SER A 2 -3.95 9.21 -6.76
N SER A 3 -3.20 8.12 -6.67
CA SER A 3 -3.22 7.19 -5.55
C SER A 3 -1.81 6.93 -5.07
N ALA A 4 -1.64 6.88 -3.75
CA ALA A 4 -0.41 6.41 -3.12
C ALA A 4 -0.52 4.94 -2.75
N ARG A 5 0.59 4.21 -2.81
CA ARG A 5 0.72 2.85 -2.30
C ARG A 5 2.05 2.73 -1.58
N PHE A 6 2.03 2.08 -0.44
CA PHE A 6 3.17 1.94 0.45
C PHE A 6 3.50 0.47 0.58
N LYS A 7 4.78 0.09 0.44
CA LYS A 7 5.19 -1.32 0.44
C LYS A 7 6.53 -1.55 1.11
N PHE A 8 6.62 -2.54 1.99
CA PHE A 8 7.89 -3.14 2.36
C PHE A 8 8.28 -4.20 1.34
N ILE A 9 9.54 -4.18 0.93
CA ILE A 9 10.15 -5.24 0.14
C ILE A 9 11.09 -6.00 1.07
N TYR A 10 10.94 -7.32 1.13
CA TYR A 10 11.75 -8.16 2.00
C TYR A 10 12.05 -9.51 1.35
N PHE A 11 13.08 -10.18 1.87
CA PHE A 11 13.28 -11.61 1.64
C PHE A 11 12.86 -12.40 2.87
N LYS A 12 12.34 -13.60 2.64
CA LYS A 12 12.21 -14.65 3.65
C LYS A 12 13.09 -15.83 3.24
N ASN A 13 13.87 -16.35 4.17
CA ASN A 13 14.63 -17.58 3.97
C ASN A 13 13.69 -18.78 4.14
N GLU A 14 13.42 -19.47 3.04
CA GLU A 14 12.61 -20.68 3.01
C GLU A 14 13.52 -21.85 2.63
N ASN A 15 13.87 -22.71 3.59
CA ASN A 15 14.72 -23.88 3.39
C ASN A 15 16.08 -23.57 2.72
N GLY A 16 16.72 -22.46 3.12
CA GLY A 16 18.01 -22.02 2.57
C GLY A 16 17.92 -21.18 1.30
N LYS A 17 16.71 -20.91 0.79
CA LYS A 17 16.47 -20.06 -0.38
C LYS A 17 15.85 -18.74 0.04
N GLN A 18 16.44 -17.63 -0.40
CA GLN A 18 15.88 -16.30 -0.24
C GLN A 18 14.73 -16.09 -1.24
N VAL A 19 13.50 -15.97 -0.75
CA VAL A 19 12.29 -15.71 -1.56
C VAL A 19 11.81 -14.28 -1.33
N ARG A 20 11.54 -13.54 -2.41
CA ARG A 20 11.18 -12.12 -2.35
C ARG A 20 9.69 -11.95 -2.15
N TYR A 21 9.32 -11.07 -1.23
CA TYR A 21 7.95 -10.73 -0.91
C TYR A 21 7.74 -9.21 -0.86
N GLU A 22 6.47 -8.82 -0.98
CA GLU A 22 6.00 -7.46 -0.76
C GLU A 22 4.92 -7.47 0.31
N LYS A 23 4.98 -6.53 1.25
CA LYS A 23 3.91 -6.27 2.22
C LYS A 23 3.37 -4.87 1.97
N GLU A 24 2.10 -4.77 1.58
CA GLU A 24 1.45 -3.47 1.44
C GLU A 24 1.13 -2.88 2.83
N VAL A 25 1.34 -1.58 2.97
CA VAL A 25 1.07 -0.81 4.18
C VAL A 25 -0.19 0.04 3.93
N PRO A 26 -1.24 -0.09 4.75
CA PRO A 26 -2.41 0.77 4.63
C PRO A 26 -2.07 2.19 5.09
N ARG A 27 -3.00 3.12 4.84
CA ARG A 27 -2.87 4.49 5.32
C ARG A 27 -3.00 4.55 6.85
N THR A 28 -3.93 3.77 7.39
CA THR A 28 -4.23 3.67 8.81
C THR A 28 -4.90 2.32 9.09
N TYR A 29 -5.01 1.96 10.37
CA TYR A 29 -5.81 0.85 10.85
C TYR A 29 -6.88 1.39 11.79
N VAL A 30 -8.13 1.02 11.56
CA VAL A 30 -9.25 1.42 12.41
C VAL A 30 -9.67 0.23 13.24
N LEU A 31 -9.89 0.43 14.54
CA LEU A 31 -10.40 -0.62 15.42
C LEU A 31 -11.93 -0.70 15.27
N GLU A 32 -12.40 -1.79 14.69
CA GLU A 32 -13.83 -2.08 14.49
C GLU A 32 -14.15 -3.47 15.04
N ASN A 33 -15.13 -3.58 15.94
CA ASN A 33 -15.52 -4.86 16.56
C ASN A 33 -14.35 -5.65 17.16
N ASN A 34 -13.43 -4.96 17.85
CA ASN A 34 -12.18 -5.51 18.41
C ASN A 34 -11.19 -6.11 17.38
N VAL A 35 -11.40 -5.86 16.10
CA VAL A 35 -10.48 -6.22 15.02
C VAL A 35 -9.98 -4.95 14.38
N TYR A 36 -8.69 -4.90 14.10
CA TYR A 36 -8.16 -3.76 13.35
C TYR A 36 -8.28 -4.01 11.87
N VAL A 37 -8.97 -3.09 11.20
CA VAL A 37 -9.27 -3.14 9.77
C VAL A 37 -8.32 -2.20 9.04
N PRO A 38 -7.59 -2.67 8.00
CA PRO A 38 -6.69 -1.84 7.22
C PRO A 38 -7.45 -0.94 6.24
N TYR A 39 -7.18 0.36 6.27
CA TYR A 39 -7.72 1.33 5.32
C TYR A 39 -6.63 1.80 4.36
N TYR A 40 -6.70 1.34 3.12
CA TYR A 40 -5.73 1.70 2.09
C TYR A 40 -6.01 3.08 1.48
N PRO A 41 -4.97 3.80 1.00
CA PRO A 41 -5.19 5.04 0.28
C PRO A 41 -6.05 4.79 -0.97
N VAL A 42 -7.09 5.62 -1.12
CA VAL A 42 -7.94 5.63 -2.31
C VAL A 42 -7.49 6.73 -3.27
N PRO A 43 -7.73 6.57 -4.59
CA PRO A 43 -7.55 7.64 -5.56
C PRO A 43 -8.25 8.94 -5.11
N SER A 44 -7.55 10.08 -5.17
CA SER A 44 -8.13 11.39 -4.83
C SER A 44 -7.44 12.55 -5.58
N TYR A 45 -7.91 13.78 -5.35
CA TYR A 45 -7.23 15.02 -5.78
C TYR A 45 -6.27 15.59 -4.73
N LEU A 46 -6.07 14.90 -3.60
CA LEU A 46 -5.23 15.42 -2.53
C LEU A 46 -3.77 15.57 -3.01
N GLN A 47 -3.21 16.75 -2.81
CA GLN A 47 -1.82 17.05 -3.13
C GLN A 47 -0.83 16.58 -2.05
N ARG A 48 -1.34 16.03 -0.95
CA ARG A 48 -0.55 15.53 0.17
C ARG A 48 -0.88 14.08 0.45
N ILE A 49 0.15 13.28 0.68
CA ILE A 49 0.03 11.89 1.09
C ILE A 49 0.39 11.84 2.58
N ASN A 50 -0.59 11.51 3.41
CA ASN A 50 -0.41 11.36 4.86
C ASN A 50 -0.59 9.89 5.22
N VAL A 51 0.36 9.34 5.96
CA VAL A 51 0.33 7.98 6.50
C VAL A 51 0.89 8.04 7.92
N GLU A 52 0.26 7.29 8.83
CA GLU A 52 0.64 7.28 10.23
C GLU A 52 1.72 6.22 10.49
N MET A 53 2.72 6.53 11.31
CA MET A 53 3.80 5.59 11.63
C MET A 53 3.28 4.28 12.23
N ILE A 54 2.18 4.33 12.99
CA ILE A 54 1.54 3.14 13.55
C ILE A 54 1.11 2.13 12.47
N ALA A 55 0.77 2.59 11.26
CA ALA A 55 0.43 1.72 10.15
C ALA A 55 1.67 0.94 9.66
N PHE A 56 2.84 1.57 9.67
CA PHE A 56 4.10 0.93 9.36
C PHE A 56 4.50 -0.07 10.43
N ASP A 57 4.40 0.31 11.71
CA ASP A 57 4.77 -0.55 12.84
C ASP A 57 3.96 -1.84 12.81
N ARG A 58 2.66 -1.71 12.56
CA ARG A 58 1.78 -2.86 12.43
C ARG A 58 2.08 -3.69 11.19
N ALA A 59 2.23 -3.06 10.02
CA ALA A 59 2.54 -3.80 8.81
C ALA A 59 3.88 -4.54 8.91
N MET A 60 4.87 -3.98 9.61
CA MET A 60 6.12 -4.64 9.98
C MET A 60 5.86 -5.84 10.87
N ALA A 61 5.11 -5.69 11.96
CA ALA A 61 4.79 -6.80 12.86
C ALA A 61 4.06 -7.96 12.14
N GLU A 62 3.19 -7.64 11.19
CA GLU A 62 2.43 -8.61 10.40
C GLU A 62 3.30 -9.40 9.39
N ILE A 63 4.52 -8.96 9.06
CA ILE A 63 5.41 -9.68 8.11
C ILE A 63 5.75 -11.09 8.62
N SER A 64 5.91 -11.24 9.94
CA SER A 64 6.27 -12.50 10.57
C SER A 64 5.21 -12.97 11.57
N GLU A 65 3.95 -12.61 11.37
CA GLU A 65 2.88 -13.04 12.27
C GLU A 65 2.75 -14.57 12.26
N GLY A 66 2.77 -15.18 13.46
CA GLY A 66 2.77 -16.63 13.61
C GLY A 66 4.13 -17.32 13.39
N ASP A 67 5.19 -16.58 13.07
CA ASP A 67 6.54 -17.12 12.88
C ASP A 67 7.49 -16.67 14.01
N PRO A 68 8.01 -17.60 14.84
CA PRO A 68 8.93 -17.23 15.91
C PRO A 68 10.34 -16.87 15.42
N ASP A 69 10.77 -17.32 14.24
CA ASP A 69 12.14 -17.11 13.76
C ASP A 69 12.24 -15.91 12.81
N LYS A 70 12.16 -14.73 13.42
CA LYS A 70 12.20 -13.44 12.72
C LYS A 70 13.52 -13.16 12.00
N LYS A 71 14.62 -13.85 12.36
CA LYS A 71 15.92 -13.69 11.70
C LYS A 71 15.93 -14.19 10.26
N ASN A 72 14.96 -15.01 9.88
CA ASN A 72 14.78 -15.46 8.50
C ASN A 72 14.27 -14.35 7.56
N TYR A 73 13.93 -13.17 8.10
CA TYR A 73 13.36 -12.07 7.34
C TYR A 73 14.40 -10.96 7.18
N THR A 74 14.72 -10.61 5.94
CA THR A 74 15.60 -9.50 5.60
C THR A 74 14.81 -8.36 4.95
N ILE A 75 14.68 -7.22 5.63
CA ILE A 75 13.96 -6.05 5.12
C ILE A 75 14.89 -5.26 4.20
N LEU A 76 14.53 -5.14 2.92
CA LEU A 76 15.38 -4.52 1.91
C LEU A 76 15.14 -3.02 1.80
N THR A 77 13.88 -2.62 1.65
CA THR A 77 13.53 -1.21 1.44
C THR A 77 12.05 -1.01 1.65
N PHE A 78 11.66 0.25 1.83
CA PHE A 78 10.28 0.68 1.79
C PHE A 78 10.05 1.54 0.54
N ILE A 79 8.97 1.29 -0.17
CA ILE A 79 8.64 1.96 -1.44
C ILE A 79 7.32 2.71 -1.29
N LEU A 80 7.35 4.00 -1.62
CA LEU A 80 6.18 4.78 -1.98
C LEU A 80 5.99 4.73 -3.49
N GLU A 81 4.88 4.16 -3.94
CA GLU A 81 4.43 4.18 -5.34
C GLU A 81 3.30 5.20 -5.50
N ILE A 82 3.47 6.16 -6.42
CA ILE A 82 2.43 7.13 -6.78
C ILE A 82 1.91 6.77 -8.17
N LEU A 83 0.61 6.58 -8.27
CA LEU A 83 -0.12 6.35 -9.50
C LEU A 83 -0.84 7.64 -9.89
N VAL A 84 -0.47 8.23 -11.01
CA VAL A 84 -1.12 9.43 -11.56
C VAL A 84 -2.00 8.99 -12.73
N TYR A 85 -3.30 9.15 -12.57
CA TYR A 85 -4.30 8.65 -13.51
C TYR A 85 -4.55 9.64 -14.64
N ASP A 86 -4.76 9.12 -15.86
CA ASP A 86 -5.21 9.92 -17.00
C ASP A 86 -6.64 10.44 -16.82
N LYS A 87 -7.14 11.16 -17.82
CA LYS A 87 -8.49 11.75 -17.80
C LYS A 87 -9.60 10.71 -17.66
N ASN A 88 -9.45 9.52 -18.23
CA ASN A 88 -10.51 8.50 -18.26
C ASN A 88 -10.62 7.83 -16.90
N LEU A 89 -9.49 7.42 -16.32
CA LEU A 89 -9.45 6.87 -14.96
C LEU A 89 -9.80 7.93 -13.91
N THR A 90 -9.40 9.18 -14.13
CA THR A 90 -9.81 10.30 -13.27
C THR A 90 -11.32 10.49 -13.27
N ALA A 91 -11.96 10.53 -14.45
CA ALA A 91 -13.41 10.67 -14.54
C ALA A 91 -14.16 9.53 -13.84
N TYR A 92 -13.65 8.31 -13.96
CA TYR A 92 -14.21 7.14 -13.28
C TYR A 92 -14.14 7.23 -11.75
N TYR A 93 -12.98 7.56 -11.20
CA TYR A 93 -12.86 7.65 -9.74
C TYR A 93 -13.62 8.87 -9.19
N ALA A 94 -13.70 9.97 -9.96
CA ALA A 94 -14.51 11.13 -9.62
C ALA A 94 -16.01 10.82 -9.55
N SER A 95 -16.54 10.08 -10.53
CA SER A 95 -17.97 9.71 -10.53
C SER A 95 -18.34 8.79 -9.38
N ARG A 96 -17.40 8.00 -8.84
CA ARG A 96 -17.62 7.17 -7.65
C ARG A 96 -17.55 7.97 -6.35
N SER A 97 -16.68 8.97 -6.27
CA SER A 97 -16.50 9.77 -5.04
C SER A 97 -17.63 10.75 -4.77
N GLU A 98 -18.27 11.30 -5.82
CA GLU A 98 -19.32 12.32 -5.70
C GLU A 98 -20.70 11.74 -5.30
N LEU A 99 -20.84 10.42 -5.28
CA LEU A 99 -22.08 9.72 -4.89
C LEU A 99 -22.36 9.74 -3.37
N GLY A 100 -21.45 10.26 -2.56
CA GLY A 100 -21.58 10.25 -1.09
C GLY A 100 -22.47 11.36 -0.50
N GLU A 101 -22.70 12.48 -1.22
CA GLU A 101 -23.33 13.68 -0.64
C GLU A 101 -24.59 14.19 -1.37
N SER A 102 -25.12 13.47 -2.35
CA SER A 102 -26.30 13.92 -3.11
C SER A 102 -27.54 13.07 -2.78
N PHE A 103 -28.67 13.73 -2.52
CA PHE A 103 -30.03 13.15 -2.42
C PHE A 103 -30.53 12.56 -3.76
N ALA A 104 -29.65 11.90 -4.51
CA ALA A 104 -29.94 11.24 -5.75
C ALA A 104 -30.34 9.80 -5.47
N ILE A 105 -31.49 9.38 -6.00
CA ILE A 105 -31.87 7.96 -6.06
C ILE A 105 -30.85 7.27 -6.94
N THR A 106 -30.02 6.42 -6.35
CA THR A 106 -29.04 5.61 -7.06
C THR A 106 -29.74 4.38 -7.64
N THR A 107 -29.78 4.27 -8.96
CA THR A 107 -29.92 2.96 -9.60
C THR A 107 -28.62 2.21 -9.35
N ASN A 108 -28.70 1.02 -8.74
CA ASN A 108 -27.56 0.14 -8.47
C ASN A 108 -26.57 0.14 -9.64
N GLU A 109 -25.32 0.47 -9.32
CA GLU A 109 -24.10 0.36 -10.12
C GLU A 109 -24.31 0.31 -11.64
N SER A 110 -24.05 1.41 -12.34
CA SER A 110 -23.84 1.34 -13.78
C SER A 110 -22.65 0.41 -14.08
N ASP A 111 -22.95 -0.68 -14.79
CA ASP A 111 -22.07 -1.77 -15.21
C ASP A 111 -20.75 -1.30 -15.85
N TYR A 112 -19.74 -0.96 -15.03
CA TYR A 112 -18.39 -0.70 -15.50
C TYR A 112 -17.54 -1.95 -15.30
N THR A 113 -17.65 -2.89 -16.25
CA THR A 113 -16.92 -4.17 -16.26
C THR A 113 -15.65 -4.07 -17.10
N ASN A 114 -14.50 -4.43 -16.53
CA ASN A 114 -13.21 -4.49 -17.22
C ASN A 114 -13.05 -5.70 -18.17
N ILE A 115 -14.11 -6.47 -18.46
CA ILE A 115 -14.04 -7.65 -19.35
C ILE A 115 -15.41 -8.06 -19.97
N SER A 116 -15.36 -9.01 -20.92
CA SER A 116 -16.33 -9.24 -22.00
C SER A 116 -17.78 -9.49 -21.56
N GLY A 117 -18.69 -8.64 -22.07
CA GLY A 117 -20.13 -8.64 -21.79
C GLY A 117 -20.70 -7.26 -21.42
N GLY A 118 -19.85 -6.29 -21.07
CA GLY A 118 -20.27 -4.91 -20.80
C GLY A 118 -19.24 -3.85 -21.19
N ARG A 119 -19.39 -2.63 -20.67
CA ARG A 119 -18.57 -1.46 -21.04
C ARG A 119 -17.39 -1.30 -20.08
N GLY A 120 -16.18 -1.58 -20.56
CA GLY A 120 -14.94 -1.35 -19.82
C GLY A 120 -14.44 0.08 -19.89
N ILE A 121 -13.63 0.45 -18.92
CA ILE A 121 -12.94 1.74 -18.88
C ILE A 121 -11.53 1.51 -19.36
N PHE A 122 -11.24 2.03 -20.55
CA PHE A 122 -9.87 2.10 -21.02
C PHE A 122 -9.21 3.35 -20.45
N GLY A 123 -8.10 3.16 -19.73
CA GLY A 123 -7.28 4.28 -19.31
C GLY A 123 -5.89 3.84 -18.91
N SER A 124 -5.07 4.83 -18.67
CA SER A 124 -3.64 4.73 -18.45
C SER A 124 -3.25 5.50 -17.20
N PHE A 125 -2.08 5.17 -16.65
CA PHE A 125 -1.52 5.88 -15.52
C PHE A 125 -0.01 5.93 -15.61
N ILE A 126 0.56 6.98 -15.02
CA ILE A 126 1.99 7.10 -14.79
C ILE A 126 2.28 6.55 -13.39
N LYS A 127 3.30 5.71 -13.29
CA LYS A 127 3.78 5.13 -12.04
C LYS A 127 5.12 5.75 -11.67
N GLN A 128 5.18 6.34 -10.49
CA GLN A 128 6.41 6.86 -9.90
C GLN A 128 6.73 6.06 -8.64
N ARG A 129 8.01 5.77 -8.40
CA ARG A 129 8.46 5.01 -7.23
C ARG A 129 9.55 5.76 -6.50
N PHE A 130 9.40 5.86 -5.19
CA PHE A 130 10.35 6.49 -4.29
C PHE A 130 10.77 5.48 -3.24
N ALA A 131 12.07 5.23 -3.13
CA ALA A 131 12.61 4.47 -2.00
C ALA A 131 12.66 5.41 -0.79
N VAL A 132 12.02 4.98 0.29
CA VAL A 132 11.96 5.71 1.55
C VAL A 132 12.83 4.94 2.54
N ARG A 133 13.72 5.67 3.20
CA ARG A 133 14.71 5.08 4.11
C ARG A 133 14.10 4.89 5.48
N PHE A 134 14.33 3.70 6.04
CA PHE A 134 14.13 3.41 7.45
C PHE A 134 15.48 3.11 8.08
N THR A 135 15.64 3.44 9.35
CA THR A 135 16.89 3.17 10.07
C THR A 135 17.04 1.67 10.32
N HIS A 136 18.28 1.20 10.40
CA HIS A 136 18.53 -0.19 10.76
C HIS A 136 18.04 -0.50 12.18
N GLU A 137 18.09 0.48 13.08
CA GLU A 137 17.56 0.38 14.45
C GLU A 137 16.07 0.11 14.45
N TYR A 138 15.30 0.79 13.57
CA TYR A 138 13.88 0.53 13.40
C TYR A 138 13.62 -0.89 12.92
N ILE A 139 14.34 -1.36 11.90
CA ILE A 139 14.16 -2.73 11.39
C ILE A 139 14.49 -3.77 12.47
N LYS A 140 15.60 -3.55 13.20
CA LYS A 140 16.07 -4.44 14.26
C LYS A 140 15.13 -4.49 15.46
N SER A 141 14.38 -3.41 15.75
CA SER A 141 13.43 -3.40 16.87
C SER A 141 12.31 -4.43 16.70
N PHE A 142 12.02 -4.85 15.46
CA PHE A 142 11.06 -5.92 15.15
C PHE A 142 11.70 -7.32 15.15
N GLY A 143 13.03 -7.42 15.24
CA GLY A 143 13.79 -8.67 15.20
C GLY A 143 14.20 -9.14 13.80
N TYR A 144 14.10 -8.25 12.80
CA TYR A 144 14.48 -8.54 11.41
C TYR A 144 15.91 -8.13 11.10
N GLU A 145 16.48 -8.74 10.06
CA GLU A 145 17.78 -8.36 9.53
C GLU A 145 17.63 -7.19 8.54
N PRO A 146 18.36 -6.08 8.71
CA PRO A 146 18.39 -5.03 7.70
C PRO A 146 19.16 -5.52 6.47
N GLY A 147 18.56 -5.36 5.29
CA GLY A 147 19.25 -5.56 4.02
C GLY A 147 20.33 -4.49 3.79
N LEU A 148 21.07 -4.62 2.69
CA LEU A 148 22.12 -3.69 2.28
C LEU A 148 21.53 -2.32 1.86
N THR A 149 21.00 -1.57 2.82
CA THR A 149 20.72 -0.14 2.71
C THR A 149 21.79 0.55 3.53
N SER A 150 23.03 0.54 3.03
CA SER A 150 24.19 1.08 3.73
C SER A 150 23.89 2.47 4.31
N SER A 151 24.01 2.59 5.63
CA SER A 151 24.25 3.84 6.32
C SER A 151 25.42 4.53 5.63
N ILE A 152 25.14 5.58 4.87
CA ILE A 152 26.19 6.54 4.52
C ILE A 152 26.36 7.36 5.80
N ASN A 153 27.49 7.16 6.46
CA ASN A 153 27.93 8.00 7.56
C ASN A 153 27.87 9.46 7.09
N GLU A 154 27.09 10.29 7.78
CA GLU A 154 27.25 11.75 7.74
C GLU A 154 28.58 12.14 8.41
#